data_AF-A0A7X3Y3Z1-F1
#
_entry.id   AF-A0A7X3Y3Z1-F1
#
_cell.length_a   1.000
_cell.length_b   1.000
_cell.length_c   1.000
_cell.angle_alpha   90.00
_cell.angle_beta   90.00
_cell.angle_gamma   90.00
#
_symmetry.space_group_name_H-M   'P 1'
#
loop_
_entity.id
_entity.type
_entity.pdbx_description
1 polymer ?
#
loop_
_entity_poly.entity_id
_entity_poly.type
_entity_poly.pdbx_seq_one_letter_code
_entity_poly.pdbx_strand_id
1 'polypeptide(L)'
;MILVFNELSAHNLAPSRHQAREQTTNLVRAVAAVASGQSTTLVSIKDFEIHQAPLAEDYTVYQWSHDERVDRDLRNYFLKISAKMRFEQDVSEAVKEQFYLSEFHFHQQEAGGLGLAWLLKTTAVSLPFEEYWLRTHIPVHRKWLENTGMEREEDVKVLNLSEMNHVPVVFDELTGKSQAVLRDEPVKLAERKADCFPHLTFGLDVDSQIGELSVEILRITITKLIVLDGAVRNWRREKTEEPVLPKVNPESEATMQQYGNEREFRSASGEKKGFNL
;
A
#
# COMPACT_ATOMS: atom_id res chain seq x y z
N MET A 1 1.59 2.41 -6.00
CA MET A 1 2.14 1.68 -4.84
C MET A 1 3.36 0.85 -5.26
N ILE A 2 4.44 0.93 -4.49
CA ILE A 2 5.63 0.07 -4.65
C ILE A 2 5.60 -0.95 -3.51
N LEU A 3 5.77 -2.22 -3.81
CA LEU A 3 5.96 -3.30 -2.84
C LEU A 3 7.34 -3.93 -3.07
N VAL A 4 7.93 -4.50 -2.02
CA VAL A 4 9.26 -5.13 -2.13
C VAL A 4 9.14 -6.61 -1.78
N PHE A 5 9.65 -7.48 -2.64
CA PHE A 5 9.72 -8.90 -2.36
C PHE A 5 10.82 -9.18 -1.34
N ASN A 6 10.51 -9.95 -0.31
CA ASN A 6 11.47 -10.42 0.68
C ASN A 6 12.10 -11.74 0.21
N GLU A 7 13.31 -11.66 -0.33
CA GLU A 7 14.07 -12.81 -0.86
C GLU A 7 14.28 -13.93 0.16
N LEU A 8 14.45 -13.60 1.45
CA LEU A 8 14.67 -14.59 2.50
C LEU A 8 13.48 -15.54 2.68
N SER A 9 12.28 -15.09 2.34
CA SER A 9 11.08 -15.92 2.41
C SER A 9 11.06 -17.05 1.37
N ALA A 10 11.91 -16.98 0.34
CA ALA A 10 12.04 -18.01 -0.69
C ALA A 10 13.07 -19.10 -0.33
N HIS A 11 13.75 -19.02 0.82
CA HIS A 11 14.72 -20.04 1.24
C HIS A 11 14.06 -21.36 1.67
N ASN A 12 12.79 -21.31 2.09
CA ASN A 12 12.05 -22.49 2.51
C ASN A 12 10.98 -22.85 1.49
N LEU A 13 10.70 -24.14 1.39
CA LEU A 13 9.77 -24.71 0.43
C LEU A 13 8.47 -25.10 1.12
N ALA A 14 7.35 -24.96 0.43
CA ALA A 14 6.13 -25.60 0.84
C ALA A 14 6.30 -27.13 0.80
N PRO A 15 5.64 -27.88 1.70
CA PRO A 15 5.68 -29.34 1.72
C PRO A 15 5.19 -30.03 0.43
N SER A 16 4.44 -29.32 -0.43
CA SER A 16 3.97 -29.85 -1.70
C SER A 16 3.66 -28.75 -2.69
N ARG A 17 3.67 -29.09 -3.99
CA ARG A 17 3.18 -28.21 -5.07
C ARG A 17 1.74 -27.73 -4.84
N HIS A 18 0.89 -28.56 -4.23
CA HIS A 18 -0.48 -28.16 -3.91
C HIS A 18 -0.51 -26.99 -2.92
N GLN A 19 0.19 -27.12 -1.79
CA GLN A 19 0.27 -26.10 -0.75
C GLN A 19 0.97 -24.84 -1.26
N ALA A 20 2.11 -24.99 -1.95
CA ALA A 20 2.80 -23.89 -2.62
C ALA A 20 1.83 -23.07 -3.48
N ARG A 21 1.08 -23.74 -4.36
CA ARG A 21 0.13 -23.07 -5.25
C ARG A 21 -0.95 -22.34 -4.49
N GLU A 22 -1.58 -22.97 -3.51
CA GLU A 22 -2.64 -22.37 -2.70
C GLU A 22 -2.15 -21.14 -1.93
N GLN A 23 -1.03 -21.28 -1.24
CA GLN A 23 -0.43 -20.23 -0.42
C GLN A 23 0.04 -19.04 -1.26
N THR A 24 0.74 -19.28 -2.38
CA THR A 24 1.14 -18.21 -3.30
C THR A 24 -0.09 -17.54 -3.93
N THR A 25 -1.15 -18.28 -4.26
CA THR A 25 -2.41 -17.68 -4.73
C THR A 25 -3.04 -16.78 -3.67
N ASN A 26 -3.05 -17.19 -2.40
CA ASN A 26 -3.57 -16.37 -1.31
C ASN A 26 -2.71 -15.12 -1.05
N LEU A 27 -1.38 -15.23 -1.16
CA LEU A 27 -0.47 -14.09 -1.11
C LEU A 27 -0.78 -13.07 -2.20
N VAL A 28 -0.93 -13.51 -3.46
CA VAL A 28 -1.22 -12.61 -4.58
C VAL A 28 -2.59 -11.93 -4.43
N ARG A 29 -3.59 -12.63 -3.87
CA ARG A 29 -4.87 -12.02 -3.49
C ARG A 29 -4.69 -10.94 -2.42
N ALA A 30 -3.86 -11.19 -1.41
CA ALA A 30 -3.59 -10.23 -0.35
C ALA A 30 -2.91 -8.97 -0.94
N VAL A 31 -1.93 -9.15 -1.84
CA VAL A 31 -1.29 -8.05 -2.58
C VAL A 31 -2.31 -7.24 -3.37
N ALA A 32 -3.18 -7.91 -4.13
CA ALA A 32 -4.24 -7.25 -4.89
C ALA A 32 -5.22 -6.47 -4.00
N ALA A 33 -5.55 -7.03 -2.83
CA ALA A 33 -6.43 -6.38 -1.85
C ALA A 33 -5.80 -5.12 -1.26
N VAL A 34 -4.52 -5.18 -0.83
CA VAL A 34 -3.80 -3.99 -0.34
C VAL A 34 -3.67 -2.93 -1.42
N ALA A 35 -3.40 -3.33 -2.67
CA ALA A 35 -3.31 -2.41 -3.79
C ALA A 35 -4.62 -1.64 -4.04
N SER A 36 -5.78 -2.20 -3.71
CA SER A 36 -7.08 -1.52 -3.80
C SER A 36 -7.34 -0.79 -5.14
N GLY A 37 -6.86 -1.36 -6.26
CA GLY A 37 -7.00 -0.79 -7.60
C GLY A 37 -5.92 0.23 -8.02
N GLN A 38 -4.97 0.54 -7.14
CA GLN A 38 -3.83 1.40 -7.48
C GLN A 38 -2.84 0.71 -8.42
N SER A 39 -2.17 1.51 -9.24
CA SER A 39 -1.01 1.03 -10.02
C SER A 39 0.04 0.49 -9.06
N THR A 40 0.35 -0.80 -9.16
CA THR A 40 1.22 -1.51 -8.22
C THR A 40 2.39 -2.13 -8.94
N THR A 41 3.55 -2.10 -8.30
CA THR A 41 4.76 -2.75 -8.75
C THR A 41 5.41 -3.51 -7.60
N LEU A 42 5.87 -4.73 -7.87
CA LEU A 42 6.63 -5.57 -6.94
C LEU A 42 8.10 -5.57 -7.37
N VAL A 43 8.99 -5.18 -6.46
CA VAL A 43 10.42 -4.96 -6.69
C VAL A 43 11.22 -6.02 -5.94
N SER A 44 12.29 -6.52 -6.52
CA SER A 44 13.31 -7.29 -5.79
C SER A 44 14.65 -6.56 -5.74
N ILE A 45 15.53 -7.02 -4.86
CA ILE A 45 16.94 -6.60 -4.86
C ILE A 45 17.63 -7.01 -6.16
N LYS A 46 18.72 -6.31 -6.50
CA LYS A 46 19.42 -6.32 -7.81
C LYS A 46 19.68 -7.71 -8.39
N ASP A 47 19.98 -8.69 -7.54
CA ASP A 47 20.41 -10.02 -7.95
C ASP A 47 19.38 -11.13 -7.66
N PHE A 48 18.15 -10.75 -7.30
CA PHE A 48 17.09 -11.71 -7.01
C PHE A 48 16.04 -11.77 -8.12
N GLU A 49 16.00 -12.90 -8.84
CA GLU A 49 15.00 -13.19 -9.85
C GLU A 49 13.73 -13.80 -9.24
N ILE A 50 12.71 -12.97 -8.99
CA ILE A 50 11.44 -13.41 -8.37
C ILE A 50 10.82 -14.61 -9.12
N HIS A 51 10.91 -14.65 -10.44
CA HIS A 51 10.35 -15.74 -11.25
C HIS A 51 11.04 -17.09 -11.02
N GLN A 52 12.30 -17.09 -10.60
CA GLN A 52 13.06 -18.30 -10.28
C GLN A 52 12.93 -18.72 -8.82
N ALA A 53 12.28 -17.92 -7.97
CA ALA A 53 12.10 -18.24 -6.57
C ALA A 53 11.38 -19.59 -6.43
N PRO A 54 11.95 -20.55 -5.68
CA PRO A 54 11.36 -21.85 -5.51
C PRO A 54 10.18 -21.77 -4.52
N LEU A 55 9.12 -22.52 -4.81
CA LEU A 55 7.91 -22.60 -3.98
C LEU A 55 7.72 -24.00 -3.40
N ALA A 56 8.07 -25.03 -4.16
CA ALA A 56 8.18 -26.42 -3.72
C ALA A 56 9.24 -27.14 -4.57
N GLU A 57 9.51 -28.41 -4.28
CA GLU A 57 10.36 -29.26 -5.13
C GLU A 57 9.86 -29.22 -6.59
N ASP A 58 10.77 -28.88 -7.52
CA ASP A 58 10.50 -28.69 -8.95
C ASP A 58 9.33 -27.73 -9.29
N TYR A 59 9.03 -26.79 -8.39
CA TYR A 59 7.94 -25.83 -8.56
C TYR A 59 8.34 -24.42 -8.15
N THR A 60 8.44 -23.51 -9.12
CA THR A 60 8.87 -22.11 -8.95
C THR A 60 7.71 -21.12 -9.12
N VAL A 61 7.96 -19.85 -8.82
CA VAL A 61 7.03 -18.74 -9.11
C VAL A 61 6.67 -18.67 -10.60
N TYR A 62 7.63 -18.89 -11.50
CA TYR A 62 7.36 -18.95 -12.94
C TYR A 62 6.38 -20.08 -13.28
N GLN A 63 6.56 -21.27 -12.70
CA GLN A 63 5.63 -22.38 -12.93
C GLN A 63 4.25 -22.08 -12.32
N TRP A 64 4.18 -21.43 -11.16
CA TRP A 64 2.92 -20.96 -10.59
C TRP A 64 2.21 -19.96 -11.51
N SER A 65 2.93 -18.98 -12.08
CA SER A 65 2.34 -17.98 -12.97
C SER A 65 1.88 -18.55 -14.32
N HIS A 66 2.22 -19.81 -14.63
CA HIS A 66 1.79 -20.55 -15.82
C HIS A 66 0.88 -21.74 -15.51
N ASP A 67 0.61 -22.05 -14.23
CA ASP A 67 -0.24 -23.17 -13.84
C ASP A 67 -1.71 -22.88 -14.19
N GLU A 68 -2.30 -23.69 -15.07
CA GLU A 68 -3.68 -23.53 -15.55
C GLU A 68 -4.73 -23.67 -14.46
N ARG A 69 -4.37 -24.29 -13.32
CA ARG A 69 -5.26 -24.44 -12.18
C ARG A 69 -5.29 -23.18 -11.30
N VAL A 70 -4.44 -22.20 -11.57
CA VAL A 70 -4.48 -20.88 -10.94
C VAL A 70 -5.34 -19.96 -11.80
N ASP A 71 -6.18 -19.18 -11.13
CA ASP A 71 -7.02 -18.17 -11.77
C ASP A 71 -6.22 -17.28 -12.73
N ARG A 72 -6.75 -17.10 -13.94
CA ARG A 72 -6.06 -16.39 -15.03
C ARG A 72 -5.83 -14.92 -14.69
N ASP A 73 -6.79 -14.27 -14.03
CA ASP A 73 -6.68 -12.85 -13.70
C ASP A 73 -5.64 -12.62 -12.62
N LEU A 74 -5.55 -13.50 -11.62
CA LEU A 74 -4.48 -13.46 -10.62
C LEU A 74 -3.09 -13.68 -11.22
N ARG A 75 -2.94 -14.63 -12.15
CA ARG A 75 -1.67 -14.85 -12.87
C ARG A 75 -1.26 -13.61 -13.66
N ASN A 76 -2.19 -13.04 -14.43
CA ASN A 76 -1.96 -11.83 -15.22
C ASN A 76 -1.64 -10.62 -14.33
N TYR A 77 -2.34 -10.49 -13.20
CA TYR A 77 -2.07 -9.44 -12.22
C TYR A 77 -0.64 -9.56 -11.67
N PHE A 78 -0.23 -10.76 -11.24
CA PHE A 78 1.12 -10.99 -10.74
C PHE A 78 2.18 -10.63 -11.79
N LEU A 79 2.05 -11.15 -13.02
CA LEU A 79 2.97 -10.84 -14.12
C LEU A 79 3.04 -9.33 -14.39
N LYS A 80 1.91 -8.63 -14.32
CA LYS A 80 1.85 -7.18 -14.52
C LYS A 80 2.61 -6.41 -13.44
N ILE A 81 2.53 -6.84 -12.17
CA ILE A 81 3.20 -6.13 -11.07
C ILE A 81 4.68 -6.52 -10.95
N SER A 82 5.08 -7.72 -11.33
CA SER A 82 6.47 -8.19 -11.23
C SER A 82 7.37 -7.78 -12.41
N ALA A 83 6.78 -7.37 -13.54
CA ALA A 83 7.53 -7.07 -14.76
C ALA A 83 8.16 -5.65 -14.82
N LYS A 84 8.00 -4.82 -13.78
CA LYS A 84 7.96 -3.37 -13.97
C LYS A 84 9.08 -2.53 -13.37
N MET A 85 9.95 -3.07 -12.52
CA MET A 85 10.89 -2.20 -11.81
C MET A 85 12.26 -2.83 -11.59
N ARG A 86 13.30 -2.07 -11.93
CA ARG A 86 14.71 -2.37 -11.66
C ARG A 86 15.19 -1.39 -10.60
N PHE A 87 15.73 -1.90 -9.49
CA PHE A 87 16.24 -1.10 -8.38
C PHE A 87 17.10 0.09 -8.86
N GLU A 88 18.00 -0.15 -9.81
CA GLU A 88 18.92 0.87 -10.34
C GLU A 88 18.26 1.96 -11.19
N GLN A 89 17.07 1.75 -11.73
CA GLN A 89 16.43 2.70 -12.65
C GLN A 89 15.32 3.49 -11.96
N ASP A 90 14.62 2.86 -11.03
CA ASP A 90 13.33 3.36 -10.55
C ASP A 90 13.35 3.84 -9.10
N VAL A 91 14.42 3.54 -8.36
CA VAL A 91 14.63 4.05 -6.99
C VAL A 91 15.42 5.35 -7.04
N SER A 92 15.10 6.31 -6.17
CA SER A 92 15.82 7.59 -6.13
C SER A 92 17.26 7.41 -5.63
N GLU A 93 18.19 8.25 -6.12
CA GLU A 93 19.60 8.21 -5.71
C GLU A 93 19.77 8.33 -4.19
N ALA A 94 18.96 9.16 -3.52
CA ALA A 94 19.00 9.30 -2.06
C ALA A 94 18.66 7.98 -1.32
N VAL A 95 17.71 7.20 -1.84
CA VAL A 95 17.38 5.89 -1.26
C VAL A 95 18.46 4.87 -1.58
N LYS A 96 19.03 4.89 -2.79
CA LYS A 96 20.16 4.01 -3.16
C LYS A 96 21.37 4.26 -2.28
N GLU A 97 21.74 5.53 -2.07
CA GLU A 97 22.85 5.90 -1.20
C GLU A 97 22.62 5.39 0.23
N GLN A 98 21.42 5.59 0.79
CA GLN A 98 21.08 5.04 2.10
C GLN A 98 21.11 3.52 2.14
N PHE A 99 20.67 2.85 1.07
CA PHE A 99 20.69 1.41 0.96
C PHE A 99 22.12 0.87 0.90
N TYR A 100 23.01 1.47 0.10
CA TYR A 100 24.41 1.07 0.02
C TYR A 100 25.24 1.39 1.26
N LEU A 101 24.80 2.35 2.08
CA LEU A 101 25.43 2.72 3.36
C LEU A 101 24.78 2.05 4.57
N SER A 102 23.79 1.18 4.37
CA SER A 102 23.11 0.46 5.44
C SER A 102 23.14 -1.05 5.20
N GLU A 103 23.35 -1.81 6.26
CA GLU A 103 23.16 -3.25 6.27
C GLU A 103 21.92 -3.59 7.08
N PHE A 104 21.10 -4.49 6.57
CA PHE A 104 19.88 -4.94 7.25
C PHE A 104 19.99 -6.43 7.50
N HIS A 105 19.68 -6.86 8.71
CA HIS A 105 19.86 -8.24 9.15
C HIS A 105 18.59 -8.80 9.79
N PHE A 106 18.23 -10.01 9.38
CA PHE A 106 17.21 -10.83 10.03
C PHE A 106 17.84 -12.16 10.44
N HIS A 107 17.84 -12.48 11.74
CA HIS A 107 18.50 -13.68 12.28
C HIS A 107 19.94 -13.90 11.76
N GLN A 108 20.75 -12.83 11.75
CA GLN A 108 22.14 -12.82 11.25
C GLN A 108 22.30 -13.03 9.73
N GLN A 109 21.21 -13.12 8.97
CA GLN A 109 21.24 -13.13 7.51
C GLN A 109 20.99 -11.73 6.98
N GLU A 110 21.70 -11.33 5.94
CA GLU A 110 21.45 -10.07 5.24
C GLU A 110 20.04 -10.11 4.63
N ALA A 111 19.27 -9.04 4.87
CA ALA A 111 17.85 -8.94 4.55
C ALA A 111 17.62 -7.71 3.67
N GLY A 112 18.18 -7.73 2.46
CA GLY A 112 18.14 -6.61 1.52
C GLY A 112 16.71 -6.20 1.14
N GLY A 113 15.81 -7.15 0.87
CA GLY A 113 14.42 -6.84 0.53
C GLY A 113 13.65 -6.21 1.69
N LEU A 114 13.88 -6.66 2.93
CA LEU A 114 13.29 -6.04 4.12
C LEU A 114 13.86 -4.64 4.35
N GLY A 115 15.17 -4.47 4.19
CA GLY A 115 15.83 -3.17 4.29
C GLY A 115 15.32 -2.16 3.27
N LEU A 116 15.18 -2.59 2.02
CA LEU A 116 14.64 -1.76 0.94
C LEU A 116 13.18 -1.37 1.22
N ALA A 117 12.34 -2.29 1.70
CA ALA A 117 10.97 -1.99 2.09
C ALA A 117 10.90 -0.91 3.18
N TRP A 118 11.79 -1.00 4.17
CA TRP A 118 11.88 -0.02 5.25
C TRP A 118 12.31 1.37 4.77
N LEU A 119 13.36 1.46 3.94
CA LEU A 119 13.85 2.72 3.38
C LEU A 119 12.80 3.40 2.50
N LEU A 120 12.08 2.63 1.69
CA LEU A 120 10.98 3.10 0.86
C LEU A 120 9.71 3.41 1.68
N LYS A 121 9.72 3.17 2.99
CA LYS A 121 8.57 3.29 3.91
C LYS A 121 7.33 2.53 3.41
N THR A 122 7.56 1.40 2.76
CA THR A 122 6.53 0.57 2.16
C THR A 122 6.43 -0.80 2.83
N THR A 123 5.77 -1.76 2.16
CA THR A 123 5.51 -3.11 2.64
C THR A 123 6.39 -4.12 1.92
N ALA A 124 7.00 -5.00 2.70
CA ALA A 124 7.62 -6.23 2.22
C ALA A 124 6.55 -7.29 1.92
N VAL A 125 6.77 -8.11 0.89
CA VAL A 125 5.91 -9.22 0.49
C VAL A 125 6.69 -10.51 0.68
N SER A 126 6.22 -11.38 1.57
CA SER A 126 6.91 -12.61 1.94
C SER A 126 6.09 -13.84 1.58
N LEU A 127 6.75 -14.89 1.09
CA LEU A 127 6.16 -16.21 0.95
C LEU A 127 5.81 -16.78 2.33
N PRO A 128 4.60 -17.36 2.51
CA PRO A 128 4.08 -17.75 3.82
C PRO A 128 4.50 -19.18 4.24
N PHE A 129 5.74 -19.58 3.94
CA PHE A 129 6.21 -20.95 4.20
C PHE A 129 6.83 -21.15 5.59
N GLU A 130 7.08 -20.06 6.32
CA GLU A 130 7.54 -20.11 7.71
C GLU A 130 6.75 -19.14 8.58
N GLU A 131 6.65 -19.46 9.87
CA GLU A 131 5.88 -18.68 10.85
C GLU A 131 6.39 -17.23 11.00
N TYR A 132 7.68 -16.99 10.81
CA TYR A 132 8.25 -15.64 10.89
C TYR A 132 7.62 -14.71 9.85
N TRP A 133 7.31 -15.24 8.66
CA TRP A 133 6.72 -14.47 7.57
C TRP A 133 5.22 -14.25 7.73
N LEU A 134 4.55 -14.97 8.65
CA LEU A 134 3.13 -14.81 9.00
C LEU A 134 2.88 -13.67 10.01
N ARG A 135 3.82 -12.73 10.12
CA ARG A 135 3.69 -11.54 10.97
C ARG A 135 3.53 -10.30 10.11
N THR A 136 2.71 -9.34 10.57
CA THR A 136 2.56 -8.04 9.90
C THR A 136 3.79 -7.16 10.07
N HIS A 137 4.63 -7.43 11.07
CA HIS A 137 5.86 -6.70 11.33
C HIS A 137 7.02 -7.66 11.54
N ILE A 138 8.06 -7.50 10.73
CA ILE A 138 9.30 -8.25 10.85
C ILE A 138 10.34 -7.37 11.57
N PRO A 139 10.86 -7.80 12.73
CA PRO A 139 11.96 -7.09 13.37
C PRO A 139 13.23 -7.30 12.53
N VAL A 140 13.92 -6.21 12.22
CA VAL A 140 15.16 -6.24 11.44
C VAL A 140 16.18 -5.39 12.16
N HIS A 141 17.39 -5.90 12.28
CA HIS A 141 18.51 -5.16 12.83
C HIS A 141 19.19 -4.37 11.72
N ARG A 142 19.25 -3.05 11.85
CA ARG A 142 19.85 -2.16 10.87
C ARG A 142 21.17 -1.64 11.40
N LYS A 143 22.21 -1.68 10.57
CA LYS A 143 23.50 -1.02 10.79
C LYS A 143 23.76 -0.02 9.68
N TRP A 144 24.36 1.12 9.98
CA TRP A 144 24.72 2.09 8.94
C TRP A 144 25.89 2.98 9.36
N LEU A 145 26.52 3.58 8.37
CA LEU A 145 27.57 4.59 8.58
C LEU A 145 26.98 5.99 8.48
N GLU A 146 27.26 6.83 9.47
CA GLU A 146 27.02 8.27 9.37
C GLU A 146 28.07 8.95 8.48
N ASN A 147 27.78 10.16 8.00
CA ASN A 147 28.74 10.98 7.23
C ASN A 147 30.04 11.30 8.01
N THR A 148 30.04 11.09 9.33
CA THR A 148 31.21 11.20 10.21
C THR A 148 32.11 9.97 10.19
N GLY A 149 31.68 8.88 9.54
CA GLY A 149 32.31 7.56 9.61
C GLY A 149 31.96 6.77 10.88
N MET A 150 31.06 7.28 11.72
CA MET A 150 30.60 6.58 12.92
C MET A 150 29.56 5.52 12.56
N GLU A 151 29.77 4.30 13.04
CA GLU A 151 28.79 3.22 12.92
C GLU A 151 27.63 3.44 13.89
N ARG A 152 26.43 3.17 13.41
CA ARG A 152 25.18 3.17 14.16
C ARG A 152 24.44 1.87 13.92
N GLU A 153 23.68 1.48 14.92
CA GLU A 153 22.80 0.32 14.85
C GLU A 153 21.49 0.58 15.56
N GLU A 154 20.40 0.00 15.06
CA GLU A 154 19.08 0.07 15.66
C GLU A 154 18.21 -1.13 15.25
N ASP A 155 17.25 -1.49 16.10
CA ASP A 155 16.22 -2.47 15.73
C ASP A 155 15.01 -1.74 15.13
N VAL A 156 14.71 -2.06 13.88
CA VAL A 156 13.57 -1.51 13.15
C VAL A 156 12.48 -2.55 12.94
N LYS A 157 11.26 -2.09 12.64
CA LYS A 157 10.14 -2.96 12.25
C LYS A 157 9.77 -2.69 10.80
N VAL A 158 9.76 -3.74 9.99
CA VAL A 158 9.38 -3.68 8.58
C VAL A 158 7.97 -4.23 8.43
N LEU A 159 7.10 -3.44 7.80
CA LEU A 159 5.74 -3.84 7.49
C LEU A 159 5.76 -4.97 6.46
N ASN A 160 4.99 -6.04 6.69
CA ASN A 160 5.03 -7.26 5.89
C ASN A 160 3.64 -7.82 5.55
N LEU A 161 3.51 -8.30 4.32
CA LEU A 161 2.31 -8.91 3.77
C LEU A 161 2.64 -10.33 3.28
N SER A 162 1.99 -11.33 3.85
CA SER A 162 2.13 -12.74 3.45
C SER A 162 0.79 -13.46 3.30
N GLU A 163 -0.27 -12.94 3.92
CA GLU A 163 -1.60 -13.54 3.90
C GLU A 163 -2.73 -12.51 3.99
N MET A 164 -3.96 -12.95 3.71
CA MET A 164 -5.15 -12.10 3.68
C MET A 164 -5.44 -11.42 5.02
N ASN A 165 -5.13 -12.06 6.14
CA ASN A 165 -5.41 -11.49 7.48
C ASN A 165 -4.52 -10.28 7.79
N HIS A 166 -3.40 -10.10 7.07
CA HIS A 166 -2.53 -8.94 7.21
C HIS A 166 -3.10 -7.69 6.52
N VAL A 167 -3.99 -7.87 5.54
CA VAL A 167 -4.46 -6.78 4.66
C VAL A 167 -5.00 -5.58 5.46
N PRO A 168 -5.86 -5.73 6.49
CA PRO A 168 -6.37 -4.57 7.23
C PRO A 168 -5.26 -3.75 7.88
N VAL A 169 -4.30 -4.41 8.53
CA VAL A 169 -3.18 -3.74 9.23
C VAL A 169 -2.25 -3.05 8.23
N VAL A 170 -1.85 -3.77 7.18
CA VAL A 170 -0.96 -3.23 6.13
C VAL A 170 -1.61 -2.04 5.44
N PHE A 171 -2.88 -2.17 5.07
CA PHE A 171 -3.63 -1.10 4.43
C PHE A 171 -3.72 0.13 5.35
N ASP A 172 -4.13 -0.05 6.62
CA ASP A 172 -4.26 1.05 7.58
C ASP A 172 -2.95 1.82 7.76
N GLU A 173 -1.81 1.14 7.81
CA GLU A 173 -0.52 1.79 7.96
C GLU A 173 -0.04 2.52 6.71
N LEU A 174 -0.20 1.92 5.52
CA LEU A 174 0.17 2.57 4.26
C LEU A 174 -0.67 3.83 4.03
N THR A 175 -1.97 3.74 4.31
CA THR A 175 -2.90 4.84 4.21
C THR A 175 -2.63 5.90 5.27
N GLY A 176 -2.40 5.51 6.53
CA GLY A 176 -2.06 6.44 7.62
C GLY A 176 -0.76 7.20 7.38
N LYS A 177 0.30 6.53 6.86
CA LYS A 177 1.56 7.18 6.45
C LYS A 177 1.33 8.18 5.33
N SER A 178 0.55 7.80 4.31
CA SER A 178 0.24 8.68 3.20
C SER A 178 -0.54 9.91 3.66
N GLN A 179 -1.53 9.73 4.54
CA GLN A 179 -2.36 10.80 5.10
C GLN A 179 -1.58 11.74 6.04
N ALA A 180 -0.57 11.24 6.76
CA ALA A 180 0.29 12.10 7.59
C ALA A 180 1.08 13.11 6.75
N VAL A 181 1.55 12.70 5.56
CA VAL A 181 2.29 13.56 4.61
C VAL A 181 1.42 14.68 4.03
N LEU A 182 0.09 14.50 4.01
CA LEU A 182 -0.85 15.46 3.45
C LEU A 182 -1.17 16.64 4.38
N ARG A 183 -0.81 16.58 5.67
CA ARG A 183 -1.31 17.49 6.71
C ARG A 183 -0.81 18.93 6.60
N ASP A 184 0.21 19.18 5.79
CA ASP A 184 0.90 20.47 5.76
C ASP A 184 0.91 21.14 4.38
N GLU A 185 0.48 20.45 3.30
CA GLU A 185 0.57 20.97 1.93
C GLU A 185 -0.68 20.61 1.08
N PRO A 186 -1.56 21.59 0.77
CA PRO A 186 -2.78 21.35 -0.02
C PRO A 186 -2.51 20.77 -1.42
N VAL A 187 -1.45 21.23 -2.09
CA VAL A 187 -1.05 20.75 -3.43
C VAL A 187 -0.80 19.23 -3.43
N LYS A 188 -0.13 18.72 -2.38
CA LYS A 188 0.13 17.29 -2.23
C LYS A 188 -1.16 16.49 -2.04
N LEU A 189 -2.20 17.06 -1.42
CA LEU A 189 -3.49 16.41 -1.29
C LEU A 189 -4.18 16.29 -2.66
N ALA A 190 -4.22 17.35 -3.46
CA ALA A 190 -4.83 17.30 -4.79
C ALA A 190 -4.18 16.24 -5.69
N GLU A 191 -2.85 16.15 -5.67
CA GLU A 191 -2.08 15.18 -6.45
C GLU A 191 -2.26 13.74 -5.97
N ARG A 192 -2.35 13.52 -4.65
CA ARG A 192 -2.30 12.17 -4.05
C ARG A 192 -3.62 11.68 -3.46
N LYS A 193 -4.72 12.43 -3.59
CA LYS A 193 -6.03 12.09 -2.99
C LYS A 193 -6.52 10.70 -3.36
N ALA A 194 -6.34 10.25 -4.62
CA ALA A 194 -6.77 8.92 -5.06
C ALA A 194 -5.95 7.80 -4.41
N ASP A 195 -4.66 8.05 -4.13
CA ASP A 195 -3.80 7.09 -3.43
C ASP A 195 -4.11 7.05 -1.93
N CYS A 196 -4.50 8.19 -1.35
CA CYS A 196 -4.72 8.33 0.09
C CYS A 196 -6.14 7.96 0.53
N PHE A 197 -7.11 8.00 -0.39
CA PHE A 197 -8.52 7.69 -0.16
C PHE A 197 -9.07 6.82 -1.30
N PRO A 198 -8.58 5.56 -1.45
CA PRO A 198 -8.88 4.72 -2.61
C PRO A 198 -10.33 4.23 -2.67
N HIS A 199 -11.10 4.39 -1.59
CA HIS A 199 -12.51 4.03 -1.55
C HIS A 199 -13.41 5.20 -1.96
N LEU A 200 -12.88 6.42 -1.94
CA LEU A 200 -13.62 7.62 -2.33
C LEU A 200 -13.49 7.91 -3.83
N THR A 201 -14.51 8.57 -4.37
CA THR A 201 -14.49 9.13 -5.72
C THR A 201 -14.72 10.63 -5.60
N PHE A 202 -13.77 11.41 -6.12
CA PHE A 202 -13.79 12.87 -5.98
C PHE A 202 -14.52 13.52 -7.16
N GLY A 203 -15.25 14.59 -6.86
CA GLY A 203 -15.89 15.43 -7.87
C GLY A 203 -14.88 16.23 -8.71
N LEU A 204 -15.33 16.77 -9.84
CA LEU A 204 -14.46 17.48 -10.78
C LEU A 204 -13.90 18.81 -10.23
N ASP A 205 -14.58 19.40 -9.25
CA ASP A 205 -14.20 20.68 -8.64
C ASP A 205 -13.22 20.55 -7.47
N VAL A 206 -12.96 19.32 -7.02
CA VAL A 206 -12.24 19.06 -5.77
C VAL A 206 -10.81 19.60 -5.80
N ASP A 207 -10.15 19.60 -6.97
CA ASP A 207 -8.75 20.01 -7.07
C ASP A 207 -8.55 21.52 -6.87
N SER A 208 -9.43 22.33 -7.47
CA SER A 208 -9.42 23.78 -7.23
C SER A 208 -9.80 24.08 -5.78
N GLN A 209 -10.81 23.38 -5.24
CA GLN A 209 -11.28 23.58 -3.87
C GLN A 209 -10.21 23.24 -2.83
N ILE A 210 -9.46 22.15 -3.02
CA ILE A 210 -8.34 21.77 -2.15
C ILE A 210 -7.24 22.84 -2.20
N GLY A 211 -6.92 23.36 -3.40
CA GLY A 211 -5.89 24.38 -3.58
C GLY A 211 -6.16 25.69 -2.83
N GLU A 212 -7.41 25.99 -2.53
CA GLU A 212 -7.84 27.19 -1.81
C GLU A 212 -7.88 27.02 -0.28
N LEU A 213 -7.71 25.80 0.24
CA LEU A 213 -7.79 25.54 1.67
C LEU A 213 -6.58 26.11 2.42
N SER A 214 -6.84 26.75 3.57
CA SER A 214 -5.79 27.01 4.55
C SER A 214 -5.29 25.69 5.17
N VAL A 215 -4.06 25.68 5.69
CA VAL A 215 -3.47 24.48 6.34
C VAL A 215 -4.33 23.96 7.50
N GLU A 216 -4.96 24.87 8.26
CA GLU A 216 -5.84 24.50 9.37
C GLU A 216 -7.10 23.77 8.88
N ILE A 217 -7.76 24.31 7.84
CA ILE A 217 -8.93 23.68 7.24
C ILE A 217 -8.53 22.37 6.55
N LEU A 218 -7.39 22.34 5.87
CA LEU A 218 -6.85 21.14 5.22
C LEU A 218 -6.72 19.96 6.21
N ARG A 219 -6.18 20.20 7.42
CA ARG A 219 -6.04 19.16 8.45
C ARG A 219 -7.39 18.61 8.90
N ILE A 220 -8.40 19.47 9.04
CA ILE A 220 -9.77 19.07 9.37
C ILE A 220 -10.38 18.26 8.21
N THR A 221 -10.24 18.75 6.98
CA THR A 221 -10.71 18.09 5.76
C THR A 221 -10.12 16.69 5.62
N ILE A 222 -8.80 16.55 5.78
CA ILE A 222 -8.13 15.24 5.77
C ILE A 222 -8.73 14.33 6.84
N THR A 223 -8.90 14.81 8.07
CA THR A 223 -9.51 14.01 9.15
C THR A 223 -10.90 13.51 8.77
N LYS A 224 -11.72 14.33 8.10
CA LYS A 224 -13.05 13.92 7.63
C LYS A 224 -12.97 12.93 6.46
N LEU A 225 -12.06 13.13 5.50
CA LEU A 225 -11.84 12.20 4.40
C LEU A 225 -11.37 10.83 4.89
N ILE A 226 -10.55 10.77 5.95
CA ILE A 226 -10.15 9.50 6.61
C ILE A 226 -11.37 8.73 7.09
N VAL A 227 -12.27 9.43 7.81
CA VAL A 227 -13.47 8.82 8.36
C VAL A 227 -14.41 8.34 7.25
N LEU A 228 -14.58 9.15 6.19
CA LEU A 228 -15.42 8.79 5.04
C LEU A 228 -14.86 7.59 4.27
N ASP A 229 -13.57 7.59 3.96
CA ASP A 229 -12.92 6.47 3.25
C ASP A 229 -13.04 5.17 4.05
N GLY A 230 -12.81 5.23 5.36
CA GLY A 230 -12.99 4.09 6.26
C GLY A 230 -14.43 3.58 6.32
N ALA A 231 -15.43 4.46 6.34
CA ALA A 231 -16.84 4.08 6.29
C ALA A 231 -17.19 3.37 4.98
N VAL A 232 -16.75 3.90 3.84
CA VAL A 232 -16.97 3.29 2.51
C VAL A 232 -16.23 1.96 2.38
N ARG A 233 -15.02 1.84 2.94
CA ARG A 233 -14.30 0.57 3.02
C ARG A 233 -15.09 -0.51 3.75
N ASN A 234 -15.59 -0.19 4.96
CA ASN A 234 -16.36 -1.12 5.76
C ASN A 234 -17.67 -1.52 5.06
N TRP A 235 -18.36 -0.55 4.45
CA TRP A 235 -19.55 -0.78 3.63
C TRP A 235 -19.29 -1.79 2.50
N ARG A 236 -18.24 -1.60 1.71
CA ARG A 236 -17.86 -2.52 0.62
C ARG A 236 -17.53 -3.92 1.13
N ARG A 237 -16.86 -4.01 2.29
CA ARG A 237 -16.50 -5.28 2.92
C ARG A 237 -17.71 -6.04 3.45
N GLU A 238 -18.61 -5.34 4.13
CA GLU A 238 -19.78 -5.91 4.81
C GLU A 238 -20.98 -6.09 3.88
N LYS A 239 -20.93 -5.50 2.67
CA LYS A 239 -21.97 -5.56 1.64
C LYS A 239 -23.34 -5.12 2.17
N THR A 240 -23.35 -4.12 3.05
CA THR A 240 -24.61 -3.49 3.49
C THR A 240 -25.20 -2.64 2.36
N GLU A 241 -26.48 -2.28 2.45
CA GLU A 241 -27.15 -1.48 1.42
C GLU A 241 -26.54 -0.07 1.32
N GLU A 242 -26.20 0.53 2.46
CA GLU A 242 -25.59 1.86 2.56
C GLU A 242 -24.41 1.89 3.54
N PRO A 243 -23.46 2.85 3.37
CA PRO A 243 -22.39 3.05 4.33
C PRO A 243 -22.89 3.73 5.62
N VAL A 244 -22.36 3.28 6.76
CA VAL A 244 -22.59 3.96 8.05
C VAL A 244 -21.71 5.21 8.10
N LEU A 245 -22.30 6.35 7.77
CA LEU A 245 -21.62 7.64 7.77
C LEU A 245 -21.69 8.33 9.15
N PRO A 246 -20.74 9.23 9.47
CA PRO A 246 -20.83 10.06 10.66
C PRO A 246 -22.12 10.88 10.64
N LYS A 247 -22.73 11.10 11.80
CA LYS A 247 -23.86 12.04 11.91
C LYS A 247 -23.39 13.42 11.48
N VAL A 248 -24.09 13.99 10.51
CA VAL A 248 -23.96 15.39 10.09
C VAL A 248 -25.20 16.12 10.57
N ASN A 249 -25.02 17.36 11.04
CA ASN A 249 -26.15 18.21 11.42
C ASN A 249 -26.61 18.95 10.18
N PRO A 250 -27.92 18.97 9.91
CA PRO A 250 -28.36 19.57 8.68
C PRO A 250 -28.26 21.08 8.66
N GLU A 251 -28.01 21.63 7.48
CA GLU A 251 -28.00 23.08 7.27
C GLU A 251 -29.40 23.66 7.49
N SER A 252 -29.45 24.85 8.08
CA SER A 252 -30.75 25.51 8.32
C SER A 252 -31.38 25.98 7.00
N GLU A 253 -32.71 26.07 6.96
CA GLU A 253 -33.45 26.55 5.78
C GLU A 253 -33.00 27.98 5.37
N ALA A 254 -32.70 28.83 6.35
CA ALA A 254 -32.14 30.16 6.12
C ALA A 254 -30.75 30.11 5.49
N THR A 255 -29.88 29.20 5.94
CA THR A 255 -28.55 28.99 5.34
C THR A 255 -28.67 28.53 3.89
N MET A 256 -29.59 27.61 3.60
CA MET A 256 -29.82 27.09 2.25
C MET A 256 -30.41 28.16 1.31
N GLN A 257 -31.26 29.05 1.80
CA GLN A 257 -31.75 30.18 0.99
C GLN A 257 -30.65 31.18 0.65
N GLN A 258 -29.71 31.41 1.57
CA GLN A 258 -28.66 32.40 1.39
C GLN A 258 -27.46 31.87 0.57
N TYR A 259 -27.06 30.61 0.79
CA TYR A 259 -25.84 30.01 0.25
C TYR A 259 -26.09 28.78 -0.63
N GLY A 260 -27.34 28.51 -1.04
CA GLY A 260 -27.70 27.29 -1.77
C GLY A 260 -26.89 27.05 -3.05
N ASN A 261 -26.55 28.12 -3.77
CA ASN A 261 -25.71 28.03 -4.97
C ASN A 261 -24.26 27.58 -4.66
N GLU A 262 -23.75 27.87 -3.46
CA GLU A 262 -22.44 27.41 -2.98
C GLU A 262 -22.48 25.96 -2.46
N ARG A 263 -23.67 25.35 -2.41
CA ARG A 263 -23.90 23.95 -2.02
C ARG A 263 -24.16 23.04 -3.22
N GLU A 264 -23.97 23.54 -4.43
CA GLU A 264 -23.95 22.73 -5.65
C GLU A 264 -22.54 22.25 -5.97
N PHE A 265 -22.36 20.93 -6.06
CA PHE A 265 -21.09 20.32 -6.38
C PHE A 265 -21.21 19.44 -7.63
N ARG A 266 -20.19 19.48 -8.50
CA ARG A 266 -20.12 18.54 -9.63
C ARG A 266 -19.59 17.20 -9.15
N SER A 267 -20.37 16.16 -9.39
CA SER A 267 -19.92 14.77 -9.24
C SER A 267 -18.80 14.43 -10.23
N ALA A 268 -18.19 13.25 -10.08
CA ALA A 268 -17.15 12.77 -10.98
C ALA A 268 -17.63 12.58 -12.44
N SER A 269 -18.95 12.42 -12.66
CA SER A 269 -19.56 12.37 -14.00
C SER A 269 -19.91 13.76 -14.57
N GLY A 270 -19.68 14.83 -13.80
CA GLY A 270 -19.99 16.21 -14.19
C GLY A 270 -21.43 16.65 -13.90
N GLU A 271 -22.29 15.75 -13.40
CA GLU A 271 -23.63 16.11 -12.95
C GLU A 271 -23.54 17.00 -11.71
N LYS A 272 -24.20 18.16 -11.75
CA LYS A 272 -24.35 19.05 -10.60
C LYS A 272 -25.45 18.53 -9.69
N LYS A 273 -25.15 18.40 -8.40
CA LYS A 273 -26.15 18.12 -7.36
C LYS A 273 -26.00 19.11 -6.23
N GLY A 274 -27.14 19.64 -5.79
CA GLY A 274 -27.23 20.39 -4.54
C GLY A 274 -27.22 19.40 -3.38
N PHE A 275 -26.40 19.67 -2.36
CA PHE A 275 -26.37 18.88 -1.14
C PHE A 275 -26.93 19.71 0.02
N ASN A 276 -27.98 19.19 0.63
CA ASN A 276 -28.41 19.62 1.95
C ASN A 276 -27.76 18.65 2.93
N LEU A 277 -26.66 19.08 3.56
CA LEU A 277 -26.10 18.33 4.69
C LEU A 277 -27.11 18.30 5.82
#